data_AF-A0A0V0HBQ0-F1
#
_entry.id   AF-A0A0V0HBQ0-F1
#
_cell.length_a   1.000
_cell.length_b   1.000
_cell.length_c   1.000
_cell.angle_alpha   90.00
_cell.angle_beta   90.00
_cell.angle_gamma   90.00
#
_symmetry.space_group_name_H-M   'P 1'
#
loop_
_entity.id
_entity.type
_entity.pdbx_description
1 polymer ?
#
loop_
_entity_poly.entity_id
_entity_poly.type
_entity_poly.pdbx_seq_one_letter_code
_entity_poly.pdbx_strand_id
1 'polypeptide(L)'
;MYMKMENVDDGQKMFDEMEDNKNVVTWTSLLSGYSCNKLVDRALEVFRVMLVGGVKPNEFTFATVLGVLADKFVVEKGIQVHSMVIKCGFEATTSVGNSLINMYLKSGMVREATAVFEGMGDRNEVSWNGMIAGLVTNGLYSEALKLFHMMRLAGVELTRSIYVTA
;
A
#
# COMPACT_ATOMS: atom_id res chain seq x y z
N MET A 1 13.72 10.55 3.87
CA MET A 1 13.64 11.85 3.16
C MET A 1 14.86 12.12 2.27
N TYR A 2 16.08 11.74 2.67
CA TYR A 2 17.29 11.91 1.82
C TYR A 2 17.29 11.12 0.49
N MET A 3 16.81 9.86 0.47
CA MET A 3 16.74 9.08 -0.79
C MET A 3 15.68 9.55 -1.80
N LYS A 4 14.90 10.59 -1.47
CA LYS A 4 13.83 11.09 -2.35
C LYS A 4 14.36 12.00 -3.47
N MET A 5 15.65 12.39 -3.42
CA MET A 5 16.25 13.40 -4.31
C MET A 5 17.60 13.00 -4.94
N GLU A 6 18.25 11.94 -4.48
CA GLU A 6 19.52 11.45 -5.02
C GLU A 6 19.39 10.06 -5.63
N ASN A 7 20.33 9.74 -6.51
CA ASN A 7 20.49 8.46 -7.18
C ASN A 7 20.29 7.29 -6.19
N VAL A 8 19.31 6.42 -6.46
CA VAL A 8 18.99 5.29 -5.57
C VAL A 8 20.20 4.37 -5.38
N ASP A 9 21.11 4.34 -6.36
CA ASP A 9 22.37 3.59 -6.25
C ASP A 9 23.31 4.15 -5.18
N ASP A 10 23.33 5.47 -4.97
CA ASP A 10 24.14 6.09 -3.90
C ASP A 10 23.48 5.88 -2.53
N GLY A 11 22.14 5.87 -2.48
CA GLY A 11 21.38 5.46 -1.30
C GLY A 11 21.64 4.00 -0.90
N GLN A 12 21.78 3.09 -1.88
CA GLN A 12 22.14 1.69 -1.66
C GLN A 12 23.57 1.54 -1.14
N LYS A 13 24.55 2.24 -1.72
CA LYS A 13 25.95 2.22 -1.22
C LYS A 13 26.04 2.69 0.22
N MET A 14 25.44 3.83 0.54
CA MET A 14 25.41 4.37 1.90
C MET A 14 24.73 3.39 2.86
N PHE A 15 23.66 2.73 2.41
CA PHE A 15 23.02 1.69 3.19
C PHE A 15 23.96 0.50 3.44
N ASP A 16 24.69 0.04 2.43
CA ASP A 16 25.59 -1.10 2.54
C ASP A 16 26.74 -0.85 3.52
N GLU A 17 27.28 0.39 3.57
CA GLU A 17 28.32 0.83 4.51
C GLU A 17 27.87 0.84 5.99
N MET A 18 26.56 0.80 6.28
CA MET A 18 26.01 0.87 7.64
C MET A 18 26.01 -0.50 8.38
N GLU A 19 27.00 -1.37 8.18
CA GLU A 19 27.02 -2.81 8.57
C GLU A 19 26.31 -3.15 9.90
N ASP A 20 26.52 -2.37 10.97
CA ASP A 20 25.96 -2.65 12.31
C ASP A 20 24.79 -1.75 12.78
N ASN A 21 24.37 -0.75 11.99
CA ASN A 21 23.37 0.25 12.41
C ASN A 21 22.09 0.28 11.56
N LYS A 22 21.87 -0.75 10.72
CA LYS A 22 20.65 -0.88 9.92
C LYS A 22 19.45 -1.14 10.82
N ASN A 23 18.43 -0.29 10.73
CA ASN A 23 17.19 -0.43 11.48
C ASN A 23 15.97 -0.27 10.56
N VAL A 24 14.77 -0.49 11.09
CA VAL A 24 13.52 -0.43 10.30
C VAL A 24 13.37 0.87 9.50
N VAL A 25 13.90 1.99 10.00
CA VAL A 25 13.81 3.31 9.33
C VAL A 25 14.75 3.37 8.12
N THR A 26 15.98 2.86 8.22
CA THR A 26 16.91 2.84 7.08
C THR A 26 16.41 1.91 5.98
N TRP A 27 15.91 0.72 6.35
CA TRP A 27 15.27 -0.22 5.43
C TRP A 27 14.04 0.39 4.74
N THR A 28 13.12 0.98 5.50
CA THR A 28 11.90 1.60 4.94
C THR A 28 12.23 2.78 4.04
N SER A 29 13.29 3.54 4.35
CA SER A 29 13.76 4.64 3.50
C SER A 29 14.31 4.13 2.16
N LEU A 30 15.08 3.04 2.17
CA LEU A 30 15.62 2.40 0.97
C LEU A 30 14.50 1.86 0.09
N LEU A 31 13.55 1.16 0.70
CA LEU A 31 12.39 0.60 0.02
C LEU A 31 11.52 1.70 -0.60
N SER A 32 11.32 2.82 0.11
CA SER A 32 10.63 4.00 -0.42
C SER A 32 11.36 4.61 -1.62
N GLY A 33 12.69 4.69 -1.57
CA GLY A 33 13.52 5.15 -2.69
C GLY A 33 13.31 4.31 -3.95
N TYR A 34 13.38 2.98 -3.83
CA TYR A 34 13.11 2.07 -4.94
C TYR A 34 11.67 2.14 -5.44
N SER A 35 10.69 2.29 -4.52
CA SER A 35 9.28 2.47 -4.87
C SER A 35 9.03 3.72 -5.72
N CYS A 36 9.54 4.88 -5.30
CA CYS A 36 9.39 6.13 -6.04
C CYS A 36 10.04 6.10 -7.44
N ASN A 37 11.10 5.30 -7.60
CA ASN A 37 11.78 5.12 -8.88
C ASN A 37 11.20 3.97 -9.72
N LYS A 38 10.06 3.39 -9.32
CA LYS A 38 9.38 2.27 -10.00
C LYS A 38 10.25 1.02 -10.19
N LEU A 39 11.29 0.87 -9.36
CA LEU A 39 12.21 -0.26 -9.35
C LEU A 39 11.65 -1.39 -8.47
N VAL A 40 10.58 -2.00 -8.95
CA VAL A 40 9.77 -2.96 -8.16
C VAL A 40 10.58 -4.18 -7.70
N ASP A 41 11.37 -4.78 -8.59
CA ASP A 41 12.15 -5.97 -8.24
C ASP A 41 13.19 -5.68 -7.16
N ARG A 42 13.80 -4.48 -7.19
CA ARG A 42 14.72 -4.02 -6.15
C ARG A 42 14.00 -3.76 -4.84
N ALA A 43 12.83 -3.11 -4.86
CA ALA A 43 12.05 -2.87 -3.64
C ALA A 43 11.63 -4.19 -2.95
N LEU A 44 11.24 -5.19 -3.74
CA LEU A 44 10.88 -6.51 -3.23
C LEU A 44 12.09 -7.31 -2.72
N GLU A 45 13.24 -7.16 -3.37
CA GLU A 45 14.48 -7.77 -2.89
C GLU A 45 14.93 -7.16 -1.56
N VAL A 46 14.91 -5.82 -1.43
CA VAL A 46 15.20 -5.13 -0.17
C VAL A 46 14.25 -5.58 0.93
N PHE A 47 12.95 -5.70 0.62
CA PHE A 47 11.97 -6.22 1.58
C PHE A 47 12.28 -7.67 2.00
N ARG A 48 12.66 -8.53 1.05
CA ARG A 48 13.06 -9.90 1.35
C ARG A 48 14.28 -9.95 2.25
N VAL A 49 15.33 -9.18 1.95
CA VAL A 49 16.56 -9.15 2.76
C VAL A 49 16.27 -8.62 4.17
N MET A 50 15.42 -7.60 4.31
CA MET A 50 14.94 -7.11 5.61
C MET A 50 14.32 -8.25 6.45
N LEU A 51 13.43 -9.05 5.84
CA LEU A 51 12.77 -10.17 6.50
C LEU A 51 13.76 -11.29 6.89
N VAL A 52 14.67 -11.68 5.98
CA VAL A 52 15.69 -12.71 6.24
C VAL A 52 16.66 -12.26 7.33
N GLY A 53 16.98 -10.98 7.39
CA GLY A 53 17.79 -10.38 8.46
C GLY A 53 17.07 -10.25 9.81
N GLY A 54 15.83 -10.74 9.92
CA GLY A 54 15.05 -10.70 11.17
C GLY A 54 14.52 -9.31 11.54
N VAL A 55 14.63 -8.32 10.66
CA VAL A 55 14.12 -6.97 10.91
C VAL A 55 12.62 -6.96 10.65
N LYS A 56 11.84 -6.68 11.70
CA LYS A 56 10.38 -6.65 11.61
C LYS A 56 9.90 -5.45 10.78
N PRO A 57 9.07 -5.66 9.75
CA PRO A 57 8.39 -4.58 9.04
C PRO A 57 7.48 -3.77 9.97
N ASN A 58 7.31 -2.50 9.65
CA ASN A 58 6.27 -1.66 10.27
C ASN A 58 5.18 -1.31 9.23
N GLU A 59 4.18 -0.55 9.67
CA GLU A 59 3.05 -0.12 8.85
C GLU A 59 3.49 0.64 7.58
N PHE A 60 4.56 1.44 7.67
CA PHE A 60 5.11 2.18 6.53
C PHE A 60 5.80 1.24 5.53
N THR A 61 6.51 0.22 6.02
CA THR A 61 7.10 -0.82 5.18
C THR A 61 6.01 -1.52 4.36
N PHE A 62 4.94 -1.98 5.01
CA PHE A 62 3.83 -2.66 4.34
C PHE A 62 3.10 -1.76 3.34
N ALA A 63 2.76 -0.53 3.75
CA ALA A 63 2.08 0.41 2.86
C ALA A 63 2.88 0.69 1.58
N THR A 64 4.21 0.78 1.70
CA THR A 64 5.11 1.02 0.57
C THR A 64 5.21 -0.21 -0.34
N VAL A 65 5.42 -1.42 0.21
CA VAL A 65 5.50 -2.66 -0.57
C VAL A 65 4.19 -2.93 -1.33
N LEU A 66 3.05 -2.75 -0.66
CA LEU A 66 1.73 -2.93 -1.28
C LEU A 66 1.49 -1.90 -2.39
N GLY A 67 1.92 -0.66 -2.22
CA GLY A 67 1.87 0.37 -3.26
C GLY A 67 2.67 -0.03 -4.51
N VAL A 68 3.89 -0.55 -4.32
CA VAL A 68 4.73 -1.08 -5.40
C VAL A 68 4.05 -2.24 -6.13
N LEU A 69 3.45 -3.17 -5.39
CA LEU A 69 2.78 -4.34 -5.96
C LEU A 69 1.51 -3.98 -6.74
N ALA A 70 0.80 -2.94 -6.29
CA ALA A 70 -0.39 -2.42 -6.97
C ALA A 70 -0.06 -1.93 -8.39
N ASP A 71 1.11 -1.34 -8.62
CA ASP A 71 1.52 -0.79 -9.92
C ASP A 71 1.97 -1.85 -10.94
N LYS A 72 2.35 -3.05 -10.48
CA LYS A 72 2.80 -4.15 -11.35
C LYS A 72 1.78 -5.27 -11.51
N PHE A 73 0.62 -5.16 -10.86
CA PHE A 73 -0.44 -6.17 -10.92
C PHE A 73 0.04 -7.58 -10.49
N VAL A 74 1.05 -7.66 -9.60
CA VAL A 74 1.64 -8.94 -9.15
C VAL A 74 0.86 -9.45 -7.94
N VAL A 75 -0.30 -10.01 -8.22
CA VAL A 75 -1.29 -10.41 -7.21
C VAL A 75 -0.79 -11.47 -6.23
N GLU A 76 -0.02 -12.44 -6.70
CA GLU A 76 0.48 -13.55 -5.87
C GLU A 76 1.39 -13.05 -4.73
N LYS A 77 2.28 -12.11 -5.03
CA LYS A 77 3.14 -11.47 -4.03
C LYS A 77 2.32 -10.57 -3.10
N GLY A 78 1.28 -9.90 -3.62
CA GLY A 78 0.34 -9.11 -2.83
C GLY A 78 -0.36 -9.92 -1.75
N ILE A 79 -0.84 -11.13 -2.09
CA ILE A 79 -1.50 -12.04 -1.15
C ILE A 79 -0.53 -12.53 -0.06
N GLN A 80 0.72 -12.82 -0.42
CA GLN A 80 1.76 -13.18 0.56
C GLN A 80 2.03 -12.02 1.53
N VAL A 81 2.14 -10.79 1.01
CA VAL A 81 2.32 -9.58 1.84
C VAL A 81 1.11 -9.35 2.74
N HIS A 82 -0.11 -9.53 2.26
CA HIS A 82 -1.31 -9.44 3.09
C HIS A 82 -1.29 -10.47 4.24
N SER A 83 -0.87 -11.71 3.95
CA SER A 83 -0.72 -12.73 5.00
C SER A 83 0.31 -12.32 6.07
N MET A 84 1.38 -11.62 5.66
CA MET A 84 2.38 -11.07 6.60
C MET A 84 1.83 -9.89 7.41
N VAL A 85 1.01 -9.02 6.80
CA VAL A 85 0.32 -7.92 7.51
C VAL A 85 -0.47 -8.47 8.70
N ILE A 86 -1.27 -9.52 8.48
CA ILE A 86 -2.06 -10.17 9.55
C ILE A 86 -1.15 -10.81 10.59
N LYS A 87 -0.13 -11.57 10.16
CA LYS A 87 0.81 -12.23 11.09
C LYS A 87 1.60 -11.24 11.95
N CYS A 88 1.82 -10.04 11.45
CA CYS A 88 2.53 -8.97 12.16
C CYS A 88 1.60 -8.05 12.98
N GLY A 89 0.28 -8.26 12.95
CA GLY A 89 -0.70 -7.49 13.73
C GLY A 89 -1.05 -6.12 13.15
N PHE A 90 -0.89 -5.93 11.84
CA PHE A 90 -1.16 -4.65 11.16
C PHE A 90 -2.49 -4.63 10.40
N GLU A 91 -3.32 -5.66 10.50
CA GLU A 91 -4.60 -5.78 9.81
C GLU A 91 -5.61 -4.70 10.21
N ALA A 92 -5.55 -4.21 11.46
CA ALA A 92 -6.38 -3.11 11.94
C ALA A 92 -5.84 -1.72 11.57
N THR A 93 -4.66 -1.63 10.95
CA THR A 93 -4.01 -0.35 10.66
C THR A 93 -4.61 0.27 9.39
N THR A 94 -5.28 1.42 9.52
CA THR A 94 -6.01 2.07 8.42
C THR A 94 -5.15 2.35 7.19
N SER A 95 -3.90 2.82 7.36
CA SER A 95 -3.00 3.09 6.24
C SER A 95 -2.62 1.82 5.47
N VAL A 96 -2.41 0.71 6.17
CA VAL A 96 -2.13 -0.60 5.56
C VAL A 96 -3.37 -1.15 4.85
N GLY A 97 -4.55 -1.03 5.47
CA GLY A 97 -5.84 -1.38 4.86
C GLY A 97 -6.09 -0.62 3.56
N ASN A 98 -5.82 0.68 3.53
CA ASN A 98 -5.93 1.49 2.32
C ASN A 98 -4.98 1.01 1.21
N SER A 99 -3.74 0.66 1.54
CA SER A 99 -2.79 0.10 0.57
C SER A 99 -3.21 -1.27 0.04
N LEU A 100 -3.80 -2.13 0.89
CA LEU A 100 -4.35 -3.43 0.49
C LEU A 100 -5.53 -3.27 -0.48
N ILE A 101 -6.48 -2.39 -0.15
CA ILE A 101 -7.62 -2.06 -1.01
C ILE A 101 -7.14 -1.63 -2.40
N ASN A 102 -6.22 -0.67 -2.46
CA ASN A 102 -5.65 -0.19 -3.73
C ASN A 102 -4.95 -1.32 -4.52
N MET A 103 -4.16 -2.16 -3.85
CA MET A 103 -3.45 -3.27 -4.49
C MET A 103 -4.41 -4.30 -5.10
N TYR A 104 -5.44 -4.71 -4.36
CA TYR A 104 -6.44 -5.66 -4.85
C TYR A 104 -7.30 -5.08 -5.97
N LEU A 105 -7.75 -3.82 -5.86
CA LEU A 105 -8.57 -3.17 -6.89
C LEU A 105 -7.82 -2.99 -8.20
N LYS A 106 -6.54 -2.58 -8.16
CA LYS A 106 -5.72 -2.52 -9.37
C LYS A 106 -5.56 -3.92 -9.98
N SER A 107 -5.45 -4.96 -9.16
CA SER A 107 -5.36 -6.34 -9.62
C SER A 107 -6.70 -6.97 -10.06
N GLY A 108 -7.79 -6.20 -10.10
CA GLY A 108 -9.13 -6.70 -10.44
C GLY A 108 -9.78 -7.60 -9.38
N MET A 109 -9.15 -7.77 -8.22
CA MET A 109 -9.63 -8.58 -7.11
C MET A 109 -10.60 -7.79 -6.22
N VAL A 110 -11.73 -7.39 -6.80
CA VAL A 110 -12.68 -6.50 -6.12
C VAL A 110 -13.24 -7.13 -4.85
N ARG A 111 -13.49 -8.43 -4.84
CA ARG A 111 -14.08 -9.13 -3.68
C ARG A 111 -13.16 -9.05 -2.46
N GLU A 112 -11.87 -9.24 -2.68
CA GLU A 112 -10.82 -9.18 -1.66
C GLU A 112 -10.64 -7.74 -1.16
N ALA A 113 -10.68 -6.75 -2.05
CA ALA A 113 -10.68 -5.35 -1.66
C ALA A 113 -11.89 -5.00 -0.79
N THR A 114 -13.10 -5.46 -1.16
CA THR A 114 -14.32 -5.28 -0.37
C THR A 114 -14.18 -5.94 1.00
N ALA A 115 -13.66 -7.16 1.09
CA ALA A 115 -13.47 -7.86 2.35
C ALA A 115 -12.50 -7.11 3.28
N VAL A 116 -11.40 -6.55 2.75
CA VAL A 116 -10.51 -5.68 3.52
C VAL A 116 -11.26 -4.45 4.00
N PHE A 117 -11.94 -3.74 3.11
CA PHE A 117 -12.71 -2.53 3.45
C PHE A 117 -13.76 -2.80 4.54
N GLU A 118 -14.52 -3.89 4.42
CA GLU A 118 -15.54 -4.30 5.41
C GLU A 118 -14.92 -4.70 6.76
N GLY A 119 -13.72 -5.27 6.75
CA GLY A 119 -12.97 -5.63 7.96
C GLY A 119 -12.32 -4.45 8.70
N MET A 120 -12.21 -3.28 8.08
CA MET A 120 -11.61 -2.10 8.72
C MET A 120 -12.52 -1.55 9.84
N GLY A 121 -11.97 -1.46 11.05
CA GLY A 121 -12.67 -0.89 12.20
C GLY A 121 -12.84 0.63 12.12
N ASP A 122 -11.88 1.33 11.50
CA ASP A 122 -11.95 2.77 11.21
C ASP A 122 -11.67 3.04 9.74
N ARG A 123 -12.61 3.72 9.07
CA ARG A 123 -12.56 4.06 7.64
C ARG A 123 -12.55 5.56 7.49
N ASN A 124 -11.42 6.08 7.03
CA ASN A 124 -11.26 7.49 6.75
C ASN A 124 -11.61 7.80 5.28
N GLU A 125 -11.56 9.09 4.94
CA GLU A 125 -11.81 9.57 3.58
C GLU A 125 -11.02 8.80 2.51
N VAL A 126 -9.76 8.45 2.79
CA VAL A 126 -8.91 7.71 1.84
C VAL A 126 -9.46 6.31 1.59
N SER A 127 -9.96 5.62 2.61
CA SER A 127 -10.57 4.29 2.48
C SER A 127 -11.79 4.34 1.55
N TRP A 128 -12.72 5.27 1.81
CA TRP A 128 -13.94 5.42 1.02
C TRP A 128 -13.65 5.83 -0.42
N ASN A 129 -12.82 6.85 -0.61
CA ASN A 129 -12.48 7.38 -1.93
C ASN A 129 -11.74 6.33 -2.76
N GLY A 130 -10.79 5.61 -2.15
CA GLY A 130 -10.05 4.54 -2.81
C GLY A 130 -10.95 3.41 -3.28
N MET A 131 -11.89 2.98 -2.43
CA MET A 131 -12.83 1.92 -2.78
C MET A 131 -13.80 2.34 -3.90
N ILE A 132 -14.39 3.54 -3.80
CA ILE A 132 -15.29 4.08 -4.84
C ILE A 132 -14.56 4.21 -6.18
N ALA A 133 -13.37 4.82 -6.19
CA ALA A 133 -12.58 4.99 -7.41
C ALA A 133 -12.22 3.64 -8.04
N GLY A 134 -11.81 2.66 -7.24
CA GLY A 134 -11.49 1.32 -7.73
C GLY A 134 -12.69 0.55 -8.28
N LEU A 135 -13.88 0.72 -7.69
CA LEU A 135 -15.11 0.13 -8.23
C LEU A 135 -15.43 0.72 -9.61
N VAL A 136 -15.29 2.04 -9.77
CA VAL A 136 -15.48 2.72 -11.07
C VAL A 136 -14.49 2.22 -12.12
N THR A 137 -13.20 2.11 -11.79
CA THR A 137 -12.18 1.62 -12.75
C THR A 137 -12.35 0.15 -13.11
N ASN A 138 -13.01 -0.64 -12.26
CA ASN A 138 -13.39 -2.03 -12.54
C ASN A 138 -14.78 -2.16 -13.17
N GLY A 139 -15.45 -1.07 -13.54
CA GLY A 139 -16.74 -1.07 -14.22
C GLY A 139 -17.96 -1.34 -13.33
N LEU A 140 -17.78 -1.34 -12.01
CA LEU A 140 -18.82 -1.62 -11.01
C LEU A 140 -19.49 -0.32 -10.53
N TYR A 141 -20.08 0.40 -11.48
CA TYR A 141 -20.64 1.74 -11.24
C TYR A 141 -21.82 1.73 -10.25
N SER A 142 -22.64 0.67 -10.25
CA SER A 142 -23.80 0.56 -9.36
C SER A 142 -23.36 0.42 -7.91
N GLU A 143 -22.34 -0.40 -7.66
CA GLU A 143 -21.70 -0.60 -6.38
C GLU A 143 -21.01 0.68 -5.92
N ALA A 144 -20.30 1.37 -6.82
CA ALA A 144 -19.66 2.65 -6.53
C ALA A 144 -20.68 3.71 -6.08
N LEU A 145 -21.84 3.83 -6.75
CA LEU A 145 -22.90 4.77 -6.38
C LEU A 145 -23.53 4.42 -5.02
N LYS A 146 -23.77 3.14 -4.75
CA LYS A 146 -24.25 2.68 -3.44
C LYS A 146 -23.25 3.04 -2.34
N LEU A 147 -21.97 2.77 -2.57
CA LEU A 147 -20.90 3.06 -1.61
C LEU A 147 -20.74 4.57 -1.38
N PHE A 148 -20.83 5.38 -2.43
CA PHE A 148 -20.86 6.83 -2.32
C PHE A 148 -22.04 7.34 -1.49
N HIS A 149 -23.24 6.78 -1.68
CA HIS A 149 -24.39 7.13 -0.84
C HIS A 149 -24.16 6.77 0.63
N MET A 150 -23.59 5.59 0.91
CA MET A 150 -23.24 5.18 2.28
C MET A 150 -22.18 6.10 2.91
N MET A 151 -21.15 6.50 2.16
CA MET A 151 -20.13 7.46 2.60
C MET A 151 -20.77 8.79 3.04
N ARG A 152 -21.75 9.29 2.28
CA ARG A 152 -22.48 10.54 2.59
C ARG A 152 -23.33 10.40 3.86
N LEU A 153 -23.98 9.27 4.07
CA LEU A 153 -24.74 9.00 5.29
C LEU A 153 -23.83 8.87 6.52
N ALA A 154 -22.60 8.39 6.34
CA ALA A 154 -21.59 8.33 7.39
C ALA A 154 -20.94 9.69 7.73
N GLY A 155 -21.33 10.78 7.05
CA GLY A 155 -20.85 12.13 7.34
C GLY A 155 -19.41 12.40 6.88
N VAL A 156 -18.85 11.58 6.00
CA VAL A 156 -17.50 11.74 5.47
C VAL A 156 -17.49 12.80 4.38
N GLU A 157 -16.62 13.82 4.50
CA GLU A 157 -16.53 14.91 3.52
C GLU A 157 -16.01 14.43 2.15
N LEU A 158 -16.55 15.04 1.09
CA LEU A 158 -16.13 14.75 -0.27
C LEU A 158 -14.80 15.43 -0.57
N THR A 159 -13.75 14.65 -0.84
CA THR A 159 -12.55 15.22 -1.47
C THR A 159 -12.77 15.37 -2.98
N ARG A 160 -12.18 16.41 -3.57
CA ARG A 160 -12.32 16.80 -4.99
C ARG A 160 -12.08 15.67 -6.02
N SER A 161 -11.42 14.57 -5.63
CA SER A 161 -11.05 13.48 -6.54
C SER A 161 -12.25 12.68 -7.10
N ILE A 162 -13.43 12.74 -6.49
CA ILE A 162 -14.59 11.94 -6.95
C ILE A 162 -15.22 12.54 -8.23
N TYR A 163 -15.03 13.84 -8.49
CA TYR A 163 -15.70 14.52 -9.61
C TYR A 163 -14.96 14.45 -10.95
N VAL A 164 -13.71 13.97 -10.98
CA VAL A 164 -12.82 14.12 -12.16
C VAL A 164 -12.73 12.86 -13.02
N THR A 165 -13.39 11.75 -12.66
CA THR A 165 -13.41 10.51 -13.48
C THR A 165 -14.73 10.26 -14.20
N ALA A 166 -15.36 11.32 -14.72
CA ALA A 166 -16.48 11.22 -15.67
C ALA A 166 -15.99 11.51 -17.10
#